data_AF-A0A8T3RD05-F1
#
_entry.id   AF-A0A8T3RD05-F1
#
_cell.length_a   1.000
_cell.length_b   1.000
_cell.length_c   1.000
_cell.angle_alpha   90.00
_cell.angle_beta   90.00
_cell.angle_gamma   90.00
#
_symmetry.space_group_name_H-M   'P 1'
#
loop_
_entity.id
_entity.type
_entity.pdbx_description
1 polymer ?
#
loop_
_entity_poly.entity_id
_entity_poly.type
_entity_poly.pdbx_seq_one_letter_code
_entity_poly.pdbx_strand_id
1 'polypeptide(L)'
;MPSRTYPWWHSAADELGAPDDLDALRSAAVTHLQALQGKLLPNQDTGWELTVTRQDIKKLARDYAQRPEELQALAGIEQMIRHAVLAETHPDTKGRDVVESVARFYAPVKIGGRLYRANSL
;
A
#
# COMPACT_ATOMS: atom_id res chain seq x y z
N MET A 1 22.21 14.07 -4.64
CA MET A 1 20.78 13.89 -4.95
C MET A 1 19.98 14.66 -3.90
N PRO A 2 19.06 15.55 -4.26
CA PRO A 2 18.30 16.29 -3.24
C PRO A 2 17.37 15.32 -2.52
N SER A 3 17.52 15.25 -1.20
CA SER A 3 16.64 14.51 -0.31
C SER A 3 15.27 15.18 -0.31
N ARG A 4 14.36 14.66 -1.14
CA ARG A 4 12.93 15.01 -1.08
C ARG A 4 12.40 14.49 0.25
N THR A 5 12.25 15.38 1.22
CA THR A 5 11.55 15.09 2.47
C THR A 5 10.07 15.12 2.17
N TYR A 6 9.35 14.01 2.33
CA TYR A 6 7.91 13.99 2.08
C TYR A 6 7.17 14.19 3.42
N PRO A 7 6.47 15.31 3.62
CA PRO A 7 5.93 15.70 4.93
C PRO A 7 4.80 14.81 5.46
N TRP A 8 4.20 13.95 4.61
CA TRP A 8 3.09 13.05 4.98
C TRP A 8 3.52 11.78 5.73
N TRP A 9 4.82 11.58 5.95
CA TRP A 9 5.40 10.39 6.56
C TRP A 9 5.07 10.13 8.03
N HIS A 10 4.59 11.14 8.77
CA HIS A 10 4.42 11.02 10.22
C HIS A 10 2.99 10.68 10.66
N SER A 11 1.96 10.91 9.83
CA SER A 11 0.56 10.80 10.27
C SER A 11 0.01 9.37 10.21
N ALA A 12 0.29 8.65 9.12
CA ALA A 12 -0.40 7.40 8.83
C ALA A 12 -0.18 6.30 9.89
N ALA A 13 1.05 6.09 10.37
CA ALA A 13 1.34 4.99 11.29
C ALA A 13 0.65 5.12 12.67
N ASP A 14 0.37 6.34 13.12
CA ASP A 14 -0.30 6.61 14.40
C ASP A 14 -1.84 6.47 14.32
N GLU A 15 -2.40 6.44 13.11
CA GLU A 15 -3.86 6.44 12.89
C GLU A 15 -4.53 5.07 13.12
N LEU A 16 -3.77 3.96 13.14
CA LEU A 16 -4.32 2.60 13.29
C LEU A 16 -4.26 2.02 14.72
N GLY A 17 -3.65 2.72 15.68
CA GLY A 17 -3.61 2.32 17.09
C GLY A 17 -2.26 1.77 17.58
N ALA A 18 -2.20 1.41 18.86
CA ALA A 18 -0.96 1.00 19.54
C ALA A 18 -0.46 -0.38 19.04
N PRO A 19 0.88 -0.57 18.92
CA PRO A 19 1.48 -1.74 18.27
C PRO A 19 1.36 -3.07 19.02
N ASP A 20 0.85 -3.07 20.25
CA ASP A 20 0.87 -4.23 21.15
C ASP A 20 -0.27 -5.23 20.89
N ASP A 21 -1.30 -4.85 20.12
CA ASP A 21 -2.42 -5.72 19.73
C ASP A 21 -2.50 -5.87 18.21
N LEU A 22 -1.96 -6.99 17.72
CA LEU A 22 -1.94 -7.35 16.30
C LEU A 22 -3.34 -7.54 15.70
N ASP A 23 -4.29 -8.08 16.46
CA ASP A 23 -5.65 -8.32 15.97
C ASP A 23 -6.42 -7.00 15.86
N ALA A 24 -6.25 -6.10 16.83
CA ALA A 24 -6.80 -4.75 16.77
C ALA A 24 -6.23 -3.96 15.59
N LEU A 25 -4.90 -3.97 15.40
CA LEU A 25 -4.24 -3.34 14.25
C LEU A 25 -4.74 -3.90 12.92
N ARG A 26 -4.91 -5.23 12.83
CA ARG A 26 -5.39 -5.89 11.62
C ARG A 26 -6.84 -5.51 11.33
N SER A 27 -7.69 -5.47 12.34
CA SER A 27 -9.07 -5.04 12.21
C SER A 27 -9.14 -3.60 11.72
N ALA A 28 -8.38 -2.69 12.33
CA ALA A 28 -8.30 -1.29 11.92
C ALA A 28 -7.80 -1.13 10.48
N ALA A 29 -6.75 -1.86 10.08
CA ALA A 29 -6.23 -1.84 8.72
C ALA A 29 -7.25 -2.35 7.70
N VAL A 30 -8.00 -3.42 8.02
CA VAL A 30 -9.09 -3.91 7.17
C VAL A 30 -10.19 -2.86 7.02
N THR A 31 -10.61 -2.23 8.11
CA THR A 31 -11.63 -1.16 8.08
C THR A 31 -11.17 0.01 7.22
N HIS A 32 -9.91 0.44 7.36
CA HIS A 32 -9.34 1.50 6.54
C HIS A 32 -9.35 1.13 5.05
N LEU A 33 -8.88 -0.07 4.69
CA LEU A 33 -8.89 -0.53 3.30
C LEU A 33 -10.31 -0.71 2.73
N GLN A 34 -11.28 -1.11 3.54
CA GLN A 34 -12.69 -1.20 3.13
C GLN A 34 -13.26 0.18 2.79
N ALA A 35 -12.86 1.24 3.50
CA ALA A 35 -13.26 2.61 3.19
C ALA A 35 -12.68 3.12 1.86
N LEU A 36 -11.64 2.47 1.33
CA LEU A 36 -11.03 2.76 0.04
C LEU A 36 -11.54 1.86 -1.09
N GLN A 37 -12.31 0.83 -0.75
CA GLN A 37 -12.81 -0.13 -1.71
C GLN A 37 -13.69 0.57 -2.75
N GLY A 38 -13.36 0.38 -4.04
CA GLY A 38 -14.10 0.97 -5.15
C GLY A 38 -13.85 2.47 -5.39
N LYS A 39 -12.99 3.13 -4.61
CA LYS A 39 -12.52 4.48 -4.93
C LYS A 39 -11.44 4.43 -6.00
N LEU A 40 -11.45 5.41 -6.88
CA LEU A 40 -10.38 5.66 -7.85
C LEU A 40 -9.25 6.42 -7.15
N LEU A 41 -8.07 5.82 -7.10
CA LEU A 41 -6.89 6.36 -6.47
C LEU A 41 -5.88 6.74 -7.58
N PRO A 42 -5.64 8.04 -7.82
CA PRO A 42 -4.78 8.48 -8.90
C PRO A 42 -3.30 8.30 -8.54
N ASN A 43 -2.52 7.68 -9.42
CA ASN A 43 -1.07 7.63 -9.35
C ASN A 43 -0.45 8.79 -10.14
N GLN A 44 0.47 9.54 -9.53
CA GLN A 44 1.06 10.74 -10.14
C GLN A 44 2.19 10.44 -11.15
N ASP A 45 2.78 9.24 -11.09
CA ASP A 45 3.88 8.83 -11.97
C ASP A 45 3.35 8.36 -13.33
N THR A 46 2.32 7.50 -13.32
CA THR A 46 1.73 6.94 -14.54
C THR A 46 0.47 7.65 -15.03
N GLY A 47 -0.17 8.43 -14.16
CA GLY A 47 -1.51 9.01 -14.43
C GLY A 47 -2.64 7.99 -14.34
N TRP A 48 -2.40 6.77 -13.87
CA TRP A 48 -3.42 5.73 -13.77
C TRP A 48 -4.35 5.93 -12.57
N GLU A 49 -5.59 5.46 -12.72
CA GLU A 49 -6.54 5.34 -11.63
C GLU A 49 -6.58 3.90 -11.14
N LEU A 50 -6.06 3.68 -9.93
CA LEU A 50 -6.01 2.35 -9.31
C LEU A 50 -7.22 2.17 -8.38
N THR A 51 -7.71 0.94 -8.27
CA THR A 51 -8.82 0.61 -7.35
C THR A 51 -8.40 -0.51 -6.42
N VAL A 52 -8.87 -0.46 -5.17
CA VAL A 52 -8.65 -1.53 -4.20
C VAL A 52 -9.84 -2.49 -4.26
N THR A 53 -9.59 -3.76 -4.58
CA THR A 53 -10.61 -4.81 -4.61
C THR A 53 -10.69 -5.56 -3.28
N ARG A 54 -11.79 -6.29 -3.03
CA ARG A 54 -11.90 -7.17 -1.84
C ARG A 54 -10.76 -8.20 -1.75
N GLN A 55 -10.30 -8.68 -2.90
CA GLN A 55 -9.20 -9.63 -2.94
C GLN A 55 -7.89 -8.99 -2.51
N ASP A 56 -7.67 -7.72 -2.85
CA ASP A 56 -6.48 -6.97 -2.42
C ASP A 56 -6.50 -6.73 -0.93
N ILE A 57 -7.66 -6.38 -0.35
CA ILE A 57 -7.80 -6.22 1.11
C ILE A 57 -7.40 -7.50 1.84
N LYS A 58 -7.90 -8.65 1.39
CA LYS A 58 -7.55 -9.95 1.96
C LYS A 58 -6.04 -10.19 1.88
N LYS A 59 -5.44 -9.98 0.70
CA LYS A 59 -4.01 -10.19 0.48
C LYS A 59 -3.15 -9.29 1.36
N LEU A 60 -3.41 -7.98 1.32
CA LEU A 60 -2.63 -6.97 2.04
C LEU A 60 -2.74 -7.17 3.56
N ALA A 61 -3.96 -7.28 4.08
CA ALA A 61 -4.18 -7.27 5.51
C ALA A 61 -4.17 -8.66 6.18
N ARG A 62 -4.24 -9.78 5.44
CA ARG A 62 -4.21 -11.14 6.04
C ARG A 62 -3.07 -11.99 5.55
N ASP A 63 -2.81 -11.99 4.25
CA ASP A 63 -1.84 -12.91 3.66
C ASP A 63 -0.41 -12.34 3.77
N TYR A 64 -0.22 -11.04 3.53
CA TYR A 64 1.10 -10.40 3.48
C TYR A 64 1.51 -9.66 4.75
N ALA A 65 0.63 -8.90 5.39
CA ALA A 65 0.97 -8.20 6.63
C ALA A 65 0.96 -9.17 7.82
N GLN A 66 2.15 -9.60 8.23
CA GLN A 66 2.40 -10.50 9.37
C GLN A 66 3.00 -9.75 10.56
N ARG A 67 3.55 -8.56 10.35
CA ARG A 67 4.19 -7.76 11.39
C ARG A 67 3.42 -6.45 11.68
N PRO A 68 3.50 -5.91 12.91
CA PRO A 68 2.82 -4.66 13.26
C PRO A 68 3.16 -3.51 12.30
N GLU A 69 4.44 -3.38 11.92
CA GLU A 69 4.88 -2.32 11.00
C GLU A 69 4.26 -2.45 9.60
N GLU A 70 4.00 -3.67 9.13
CA GLU A 70 3.36 -3.91 7.82
C GLU A 70 1.88 -3.53 7.86
N LEU A 71 1.22 -3.78 8.99
CA LEU A 71 -0.17 -3.34 9.20
C LEU A 71 -0.26 -1.82 9.32
N GLN A 72 0.66 -1.19 10.04
CA GLN A 72 0.75 0.27 10.15
C GLN A 72 1.02 0.95 8.81
N ALA A 73 1.80 0.32 7.93
CA ALA A 73 2.03 0.84 6.58
C ALA A 73 0.72 1.01 5.78
N LEU A 74 -0.30 0.18 6.05
CA LEU A 74 -1.57 0.21 5.32
C LEU A 74 -2.39 1.48 5.57
N ALA A 75 -2.14 2.22 6.65
CA ALA A 75 -2.71 3.55 6.85
C ALA A 75 -2.25 4.56 5.80
N GLY A 76 -1.05 4.36 5.25
CA GLY A 76 -0.46 5.22 4.24
C GLY A 76 -0.81 4.82 2.81
N ILE A 77 -1.70 3.85 2.60
CA ILE A 77 -1.91 3.20 1.29
C ILE A 77 -2.34 4.17 0.19
N GLU A 78 -3.18 5.17 0.49
CA GLU A 78 -3.57 6.18 -0.50
C GLU A 78 -2.37 7.01 -0.97
N GLN A 79 -1.49 7.39 -0.04
CA GLN A 79 -0.28 8.15 -0.36
C GLN A 79 0.76 7.28 -1.06
N MET A 80 0.88 6.01 -0.66
CA MET A 80 1.72 5.04 -1.35
C MET A 80 1.28 4.88 -2.80
N ILE A 81 -0.02 4.71 -3.05
CA ILE A 81 -0.58 4.61 -4.40
C ILE A 81 -0.35 5.90 -5.19
N ARG A 82 -0.59 7.05 -4.57
CA ARG A 82 -0.44 8.36 -5.22
C ARG A 82 0.98 8.64 -5.67
N HIS A 83 1.98 8.25 -4.88
CA HIS A 83 3.39 8.57 -5.11
C HIS A 83 4.25 7.38 -5.53
N ALA A 84 3.64 6.21 -5.74
CA ALA A 84 4.33 5.02 -6.20
C ALA A 84 4.92 5.26 -7.60
N VAL A 85 6.16 4.84 -7.81
CA VAL A 85 6.84 4.91 -9.10
C VAL A 85 6.76 3.55 -9.79
N LEU A 86 6.35 3.54 -11.05
CA LEU A 86 6.34 2.33 -11.87
C LEU A 86 7.78 1.94 -12.20
N ALA A 87 8.19 0.75 -11.79
CA ALA A 87 9.53 0.25 -12.08
C ALA A 87 9.56 -0.76 -13.22
N GLU A 88 8.53 -1.60 -13.33
CA GLU A 88 8.49 -2.68 -14.31
C GLU A 88 7.04 -3.01 -14.67
N THR A 89 6.81 -3.30 -15.94
CA THR A 89 5.59 -3.93 -16.43
C THR A 89 5.97 -5.20 -17.17
N HIS A 90 5.35 -6.33 -16.84
CA HIS A 90 5.57 -7.60 -17.52
C HIS A 90 4.23 -8.30 -17.83
N PRO A 91 4.16 -9.17 -18.87
CA PRO A 91 2.97 -9.96 -19.14
C PRO A 91 2.66 -10.91 -17.97
N ASP A 92 1.38 -11.24 -17.77
CA ASP A 92 1.00 -12.24 -16.76
C ASP A 92 1.52 -13.63 -17.16
N THR A 93 2.51 -14.11 -16.43
CA THR A 93 3.10 -15.44 -16.64
C THR A 93 2.18 -16.57 -16.18
N LYS A 94 1.08 -16.25 -15.48
CA LYS A 94 0.07 -17.23 -15.04
C LYS A 94 -1.05 -17.45 -16.06
N GLY A 95 -0.99 -16.80 -17.23
CA GLY A 95 -1.87 -17.06 -18.35
C GLY A 95 -3.34 -16.75 -18.06
N ARG A 96 -3.64 -15.72 -17.26
CA ARG A 96 -5.02 -15.27 -17.07
C ARG A 96 -5.39 -14.38 -18.25
N ASP A 97 -6.26 -14.87 -19.12
CA ASP A 97 -6.70 -14.16 -20.34
C ASP A 97 -7.31 -12.76 -20.08
N VAL A 98 -7.70 -12.48 -18.83
CA VAL A 98 -8.29 -11.20 -18.39
C VAL A 98 -7.26 -10.20 -17.83
N VAL A 99 -5.97 -10.57 -17.76
CA VAL A 99 -4.90 -9.72 -17.23
C VAL A 99 -3.98 -9.30 -18.37
N GLU A 100 -4.07 -8.03 -18.77
CA GLU A 100 -3.24 -7.48 -19.86
C GLU A 100 -1.75 -7.40 -19.48
N SER A 101 -1.46 -6.96 -18.25
CA SER A 101 -0.10 -6.90 -17.72
C SER A 101 -0.08 -6.82 -16.19
N VAL A 102 1.07 -7.12 -15.60
CA VAL A 102 1.37 -6.94 -14.18
C VAL A 102 2.38 -5.81 -14.05
N ALA A 103 2.03 -4.80 -13.26
CA ALA A 103 2.84 -3.61 -13.01
C ALA A 103 3.38 -3.61 -11.58
N ARG A 104 4.70 -3.43 -11.44
CA ARG A 104 5.39 -3.33 -10.15
C ARG A 104 5.69 -1.88 -9.81
N PHE A 105 5.12 -1.43 -8.71
CA PHE A 105 5.33 -0.10 -8.16
C PHE A 105 6.21 -0.15 -6.92
N TYR A 106 6.98 0.92 -6.70
CA TYR A 106 7.71 1.14 -5.45
C TYR A 106 7.32 2.47 -4.82
N ALA A 107 7.16 2.46 -3.49
CA ALA A 107 6.94 3.67 -2.70
C ALA A 107 7.87 3.69 -1.47
N PRO A 108 8.52 4.82 -1.15
CA PRO A 108 9.20 4.98 0.12
C PRO A 108 8.19 5.18 1.26
N VAL A 109 8.34 4.43 2.35
CA VAL A 109 7.46 4.49 3.53
C VAL A 109 8.30 4.66 4.77
N LYS A 110 7.93 5.58 5.67
CA LYS A 110 8.61 5.75 6.95
C LYS A 110 7.68 5.30 8.07
N ILE A 111 8.14 4.38 8.92
CA ILE A 111 7.35 3.77 10.00
C ILE A 111 8.22 3.80 11.26
N GLY A 112 7.71 4.38 12.36
CA GLY A 112 8.46 4.47 13.62
C GLY A 112 9.86 5.10 13.47
N GLY A 113 10.01 6.11 12.59
CA GLY A 113 11.30 6.75 12.34
C GLY A 113 12.21 6.04 11.32
N ARG A 114 11.92 4.79 10.95
CA ARG A 114 12.71 3.98 10.00
C ARG A 114 12.15 4.06 8.58
N LEU A 115 13.04 4.17 7.59
CA LEU A 115 12.68 4.20 6.18
C LEU A 115 12.65 2.78 5.59
N TYR A 116 11.56 2.45 4.92
CA TYR A 116 11.29 1.19 4.26
C TYR A 116 10.95 1.43 2.78
N ARG A 117 11.17 0.40 1.95
CA ARG A 117 10.69 0.35 0.57
C ARG A 117 9.48 -0.57 0.51
N ALA A 118 8.31 -0.02 0.20
CA ALA A 118 7.12 -0.81 -0.12
C ALA A 118 7.10 -1.12 -1.61
N ASN A 119 6.69 -2.34 -1.97
CA ASN A 119 6.52 -2.76 -3.35
C ASN A 119 5.18 -3.49 -3.54
N SER A 120 4.51 -3.24 -4.66
CA SER A 120 3.37 -4.06 -5.08
C SER A 120 3.88 -5.38 -5.69
N LEU A 121 3.20 -6.49 -5.36
CA LEU A 121 3.49 -7.83 -5.86
C LEU A 121 2.85 -8.10 -7.21
#